data_AF-A0AAE0JVI8-F1
#
_entry.id   AF-A0AAE0JVI8-F1
#
_cell.length_a   1.000
_cell.length_b   1.000
_cell.length_c   1.000
_cell.angle_alpha   90.00
_cell.angle_beta   90.00
_cell.angle_gamma   90.00
#
_symmetry.space_group_name_H-M   'P 1'
#
loop_
_entity.id
_entity.type
_entity.pdbx_description
1 polymer ?
#
loop_
_entity_poly.entity_id
_entity_poly.type
_entity_poly.pdbx_seq_one_letter_code
_entity_poly.pdbx_strand_id
1 'polypeptide(L)'
;MGRIFLWLRYRLPGYRRRLSAQERCTLKIPTELVDMIMEHLPLETAIAFALTCRALFVKHFPKSAQLSVPARATLLLWLEQDIPSVYFCHGYTCLHRWRAAAL
;
A
#
# COMPACT_ATOMS: atom_id res chain seq x y z
N MET A 1 3.27 -15.77 5.34
CA MET A 1 4.33 -14.99 4.66
C MET A 1 3.83 -13.57 4.33
N GLY A 2 4.13 -12.56 5.16
CA GLY A 2 3.61 -11.19 5.01
C GLY A 2 4.70 -10.14 4.73
N ARG A 3 5.36 -10.21 3.55
CA ARG A 3 6.54 -9.37 3.21
C ARG A 3 6.21 -8.06 2.47
N ILE A 4 4.98 -7.86 1.99
CA ILE A 4 4.58 -6.63 1.27
C ILE A 4 4.64 -5.40 2.17
N PHE A 5 4.19 -5.52 3.41
CA PHE A 5 4.14 -4.39 4.34
C PHE A 5 5.51 -3.97 4.85
N LEU A 6 6.45 -4.91 4.94
CA LEU A 6 7.85 -4.57 5.16
C LEU A 6 8.40 -3.80 3.95
N TRP A 7 8.07 -4.21 2.72
CA TRP A 7 8.52 -3.51 1.51
C TRP A 7 7.97 -2.08 1.42
N LEU A 8 6.66 -1.90 1.64
CA LEU A 8 6.02 -0.58 1.72
C LEU A 8 6.63 0.30 2.83
N ARG A 9 6.91 -0.30 3.99
CA ARG A 9 7.48 0.39 5.14
C ARG A 9 8.94 0.79 5.00
N TYR A 10 9.74 0.04 4.24
CA TYR A 10 11.17 0.30 4.07
C TYR A 10 11.53 1.06 2.78
N ARG A 11 10.69 1.05 1.74
CA ARG A 11 11.05 1.60 0.42
C ARG A 11 10.17 2.71 -0.15
N LEU A 12 9.00 3.01 0.41
CA LEU A 12 8.25 4.21 -0.02
C LEU A 12 8.76 5.46 0.74
N PRO A 13 9.28 6.48 0.05
CA PRO A 13 9.66 7.74 0.68
C PRO A 13 8.41 8.38 1.29
N GLY A 14 8.34 8.47 2.63
CA GLY A 14 7.18 9.00 3.36
C GLY A 14 6.62 8.07 4.44
N TYR A 15 6.87 6.76 4.33
CA TYR A 15 6.40 5.79 5.32
C TYR A 15 7.27 5.75 6.60
N ARG A 16 8.41 6.45 6.63
CA ARG A 16 9.35 6.50 7.79
C ARG A 16 9.12 7.64 8.79
N ARG A 17 8.28 8.66 8.52
CA ARG A 17 8.04 9.75 9.50
C ARG A 17 7.20 9.26 10.69
N ARG A 18 7.39 9.76 11.91
CA ARG A 18 6.36 9.57 12.95
C ARG A 18 5.22 10.54 12.59
N LEU A 19 4.00 10.04 12.40
CA LEU A 19 2.87 10.95 12.23
C LEU A 19 2.61 11.63 13.57
N SER A 20 2.53 12.96 13.58
CA SER A 20 1.94 13.67 14.71
C SER A 20 0.44 13.34 14.76
N ALA A 21 -0.21 13.55 15.91
CA ALA A 21 -1.67 13.35 16.07
C ALA A 21 -2.54 14.15 15.06
N GLN A 22 -1.90 14.98 14.22
CA GLN A 22 -2.51 15.96 13.35
C GLN A 22 -2.23 15.73 11.86
N GLU A 23 -1.49 14.68 11.46
CA GLU A 23 -1.46 14.24 10.05
C GLU A 23 -2.78 13.50 9.76
N ARG A 24 -3.85 14.30 9.73
CA ARG A 24 -5.22 13.93 9.37
C ARG A 24 -5.16 13.37 7.97
N CYS A 25 -5.92 12.31 7.75
CA CYS A 25 -6.05 11.77 6.42
C CYS A 25 -6.46 12.89 5.45
N THR A 26 -5.83 12.96 4.28
CA THR A 26 -6.06 14.03 3.28
C THR A 26 -7.50 14.02 2.75
N LEU A 27 -8.22 12.93 2.98
CA LEU A 27 -9.65 12.83 2.73
C LEU A 27 -10.41 13.75 3.69
N LYS A 28 -11.06 14.78 3.14
CA LYS A 28 -12.02 15.64 3.87
C LYS A 28 -13.36 14.92 4.11
N ILE A 29 -13.31 13.61 4.35
CA ILE A 29 -14.46 12.73 4.51
C ILE A 29 -14.54 12.31 5.98
N PRO A 30 -15.73 12.29 6.61
CA PRO A 30 -15.91 11.73 7.94
C PRO A 30 -15.34 10.32 8.05
N THR A 31 -14.75 10.02 9.21
CA THR A 31 -14.05 8.75 9.43
C THR A 31 -14.99 7.55 9.32
N GLU A 32 -16.24 7.73 9.73
CA GLU A 32 -17.30 6.73 9.70
C GLU A 32 -17.64 6.32 8.27
N LEU A 33 -17.67 7.28 7.34
CA LEU A 33 -17.89 6.97 5.92
C LEU A 33 -16.70 6.20 5.34
N VAL A 34 -15.48 6.54 5.74
CA VAL A 34 -14.29 5.80 5.31
C VAL A 34 -14.32 4.37 5.83
N ASP A 35 -14.74 4.16 7.08
CA ASP A 35 -14.89 2.84 7.67
C ASP A 35 -15.94 2.01 6.92
N MET A 36 -17.09 2.59 6.59
CA MET A 36 -18.10 1.93 5.76
C MET A 36 -17.57 1.59 4.37
N ILE A 37 -16.84 2.49 3.70
CA ILE A 37 -16.22 2.18 2.39
C ILE A 37 -15.29 0.99 2.54
N MET A 38 -14.42 0.99 3.55
CA MET A 38 -13.43 -0.07 3.78
C MET A 38 -14.07 -1.44 4.01
N GLU A 39 -15.25 -1.51 4.65
CA GLU A 39 -15.99 -2.76 4.86
C GLU A 39 -16.57 -3.36 3.58
N HIS A 40 -16.84 -2.54 2.57
CA HIS A 40 -17.44 -2.97 1.29
C HIS A 40 -16.40 -3.26 0.21
N LEU A 41 -15.13 -2.90 0.44
CA LEU A 41 -14.06 -3.11 -0.54
C LEU A 41 -13.48 -4.53 -0.44
N PRO A 42 -13.17 -5.17 -1.58
CA PRO A 42 -12.30 -6.34 -1.62
C PRO A 42 -10.95 -6.04 -0.96
N LEU A 43 -10.32 -7.03 -0.33
CA LEU A 43 -9.13 -6.82 0.50
C LEU A 43 -7.98 -6.11 -0.25
N GLU A 44 -7.69 -6.50 -1.49
CA GLU A 44 -6.69 -5.86 -2.34
C GLU A 44 -7.01 -4.39 -2.63
N THR A 45 -8.29 -4.08 -2.90
CA THR A 45 -8.76 -2.71 -3.15
C THR A 45 -8.74 -1.87 -1.88
N ALA A 46 -9.12 -2.46 -0.75
CA ALA A 46 -9.05 -1.82 0.56
C ALA A 46 -7.60 -1.49 0.93
N ILE A 47 -6.65 -2.39 0.62
CA ILE A 47 -5.22 -2.12 0.80
C ILE A 47 -4.76 -1.01 -0.14
N ALA A 48 -5.08 -1.06 -1.43
CA ALA A 48 -4.72 -0.02 -2.39
C ALA A 48 -5.24 1.36 -1.94
N PHE A 49 -6.51 1.43 -1.54
CA PHE A 49 -7.13 2.63 -0.99
C PHE A 49 -6.42 3.11 0.27
N ALA A 50 -6.14 2.22 1.22
CA ALA A 50 -5.44 2.60 2.44
C ALA A 50 -4.00 3.08 2.18
N LEU A 51 -3.34 2.61 1.11
CA LEU A 51 -2.01 3.09 0.74
C LEU A 51 -1.97 4.54 0.25
N THR A 52 -3.10 5.11 -0.17
CA THR A 52 -3.20 6.55 -0.51
C THR A 52 -2.97 7.45 0.70
N CYS A 53 -3.25 6.94 1.91
CA CYS A 53 -3.19 7.70 3.15
C CYS A 53 -2.64 6.84 4.28
N ARG A 54 -1.43 7.15 4.73
CA ARG A 54 -0.75 6.35 5.76
C ARG A 54 -1.56 6.18 7.06
N ALA A 55 -2.34 7.18 7.45
CA ALA A 55 -3.23 7.08 8.61
C ALA A 55 -4.28 5.97 8.43
N LEU A 56 -4.89 5.84 7.25
CA LEU A 56 -5.80 4.73 6.94
C LEU A 56 -5.08 3.41 6.94
N PHE A 57 -3.89 3.36 6.33
CA PHE A 57 -3.10 2.15 6.32
C PHE A 57 -2.80 1.64 7.73
N VAL A 58 -2.35 2.51 8.63
CA VAL A 58 -2.06 2.16 10.03
C VAL A 58 -3.34 1.77 10.79
N LYS A 59 -4.47 2.45 10.53
CA LYS A 59 -5.75 2.20 11.20
C LYS A 59 -6.35 0.85 10.80
N HIS A 60 -6.43 0.56 9.50
CA HIS A 60 -7.13 -0.62 8.98
C HIS A 60 -6.23 -1.85 8.83
N PHE A 61 -4.91 -1.65 8.72
CA PHE A 61 -3.94 -2.74 8.56
C PHE A 61 -2.79 -2.63 9.58
N PRO A 62 -3.09 -2.64 10.90
CA PRO A 62 -2.06 -2.56 11.95
C PRO A 62 -1.14 -3.79 11.94
N LYS A 63 -1.61 -4.91 11.40
CA LYS A 63 -0.86 -6.13 11.11
C LYS A 63 -0.86 -6.37 9.62
N SER A 64 0.14 -7.10 9.13
CA SER A 64 0.24 -7.45 7.72
C SER A 64 -1.01 -8.22 7.27
N ALA A 65 -1.77 -7.64 6.33
CA ALA A 65 -2.87 -8.32 5.68
C ALA A 65 -2.38 -9.56 4.92
N GLN A 66 -3.10 -10.68 5.05
CA GLN A 66 -2.80 -11.88 4.28
C GLN A 66 -3.58 -11.85 2.99
N LEU A 67 -2.91 -11.43 1.91
CA LEU A 67 -3.46 -11.53 0.56
C LEU A 67 -3.20 -12.94 0.01
N SER A 68 -4.19 -13.46 -0.71
CA SER A 68 -3.99 -14.64 -1.55
C SER A 68 -2.95 -14.32 -2.64
N VAL A 69 -2.31 -15.36 -3.20
CA VAL A 69 -1.34 -15.18 -4.30
C VAL A 69 -1.91 -14.39 -5.48
N PRO A 70 -3.12 -14.67 -6.00
CA PRO A 70 -3.68 -13.89 -7.11
C PRO A 70 -4.00 -12.44 -6.71
N ALA A 71 -4.66 -12.21 -5.56
CA ALA A 71 -4.97 -10.86 -5.08
C ALA A 71 -3.70 -10.03 -4.86
N ARG A 72 -2.64 -10.69 -4.38
CA ARG A 72 -1.31 -10.09 -4.23
C ARG A 72 -0.70 -9.69 -5.57
N ALA A 73 -0.79 -10.54 -6.60
CA ALA A 73 -0.27 -10.21 -7.92
C ALA A 73 -1.02 -9.01 -8.52
N THR A 74 -2.35 -9.00 -8.40
CA THR A 74 -3.19 -7.87 -8.84
C THR A 74 -2.79 -6.56 -8.16
N LEU A 75 -2.64 -6.56 -6.83
CA LEU A 75 -2.21 -5.36 -6.10
C LEU A 75 -0.83 -4.87 -6.55
N LEU A 76 0.12 -5.78 -6.80
CA LEU A 76 1.46 -5.40 -7.23
C LEU A 76 1.47 -4.83 -8.66
N LEU A 77 0.61 -5.31 -9.54
CA LEU A 77 0.41 -4.75 -10.87
C LEU A 77 -0.18 -3.33 -10.81
N TRP A 78 -1.16 -3.08 -9.95
CA TRP A 78 -1.69 -1.72 -9.74
C TRP A 78 -0.60 -0.76 -9.24
N LEU A 79 0.19 -1.22 -8.26
CA LEU A 79 1.29 -0.41 -7.74
C LEU A 79 2.41 -0.14 -8.76
N GLU A 80 2.64 -1.05 -9.71
CA GLU A 80 3.57 -0.82 -10.82
C GLU A 80 3.09 0.31 -11.74
N GLN A 81 1.78 0.42 -11.98
CA GLN A 81 1.19 1.49 -12.79
C GLN A 81 1.26 2.86 -12.08
N ASP A 82 1.08 2.88 -10.76
CA ASP A 82 1.00 4.12 -9.98
C ASP A 82 2.37 4.67 -9.55
N ILE A 83 3.37 3.79 -9.37
CA ILE A 83 4.68 4.19 -8.84
C ILE A 83 5.69 4.23 -10.01
N PRO A 84 6.06 5.42 -10.50
CA PRO A 84 7.15 5.51 -11.46
C PRO A 84 8.43 4.96 -10.81
N SER A 85 9.26 4.27 -11.58
CA SER A 85 10.51 3.61 -11.14
C SER A 85 10.39 2.26 -10.44
N VAL A 86 9.23 1.59 -10.45
CA VAL A 86 9.14 0.16 -10.07
C VAL A 86 8.63 -0.72 -11.21
N TYR A 87 8.89 -2.03 -11.11
CA TYR A 87 8.29 -3.04 -11.99
C TYR A 87 7.90 -4.29 -11.21
N PHE A 88 6.89 -5.01 -11.68
CA PHE A 88 6.42 -6.26 -11.09
C PHE A 88 7.21 -7.46 -11.62
N CYS A 89 7.78 -8.25 -10.70
CA CYS A 89 8.41 -9.52 -11.04
C CYS A 89 7.44 -10.68 -10.79
N HIS A 90 6.99 -11.30 -11.87
CA HIS A 90 6.08 -12.46 -11.81
C HIS A 90 6.70 -13.65 -11.05
N GLY A 91 7.98 -13.96 -11.27
CA GLY A 91 8.64 -15.12 -10.67
C GLY A 91 8.72 -15.07 -9.14
N TYR A 92 8.94 -13.89 -8.56
CA TYR A 92 9.05 -13.70 -7.10
C TYR A 92 7.81 -13.06 -6.47
N THR A 93 6.82 -12.67 -7.28
CA THR A 93 5.59 -11.98 -6.85
C THR A 93 5.91 -10.76 -5.96
N CYS A 94 6.78 -9.88 -6.46
CA CYS A 94 7.24 -8.68 -5.74
C CYS A 94 7.56 -7.52 -6.69
N LEU A 95 7.64 -6.31 -6.13
CA LEU A 95 8.07 -5.11 -6.85
C LEU A 95 9.58 -4.92 -6.72
N HIS A 96 10.21 -4.59 -7.85
CA HIS A 96 11.61 -4.18 -7.93
C HIS A 96 11.68 -2.72 -8.35
N ARG A 97 12.75 -2.02 -7.98
CA ARG A 97 13.01 -0.69 -8.55
C ARG A 97 13.73 -0.85 -9.87
N TRP A 98 13.37 -0.04 -10.86
CA TRP A 98 14.21 0.18 -12.02
C TRP A 98 15.55 0.74 -11.54
N ARG A 99 16.62 -0.03 -11.72
CA ARG A 99 17.97 0.50 -11.62
C ARG A 99 18.26 1.09 -12.99
N ALA A 100 18.20 2.40 -13.12
CA ALA A 100 18.87 3.04 -14.25
C ALA A 100 20.34 2.61 -14.15
N ALA A 101 20.85 1.95 -15.18
CA ALA A 101 22.28 1.80 -15.33
C ALA A 101 22.85 3.22 -15.31
N ALA A 102 23.75 3.52 -14.37
CA ALA A 102 24.53 4.74 -14.45
C ALA A 102 25.39 4.62 -15.71
N LEU A 103 24.95 5.29 -16.78
CA LEU A 103 25.75 5.56 -17.97
C LEU A 103 26.68 6.73 -17.66
#